data_AF-A0AA37MUM7-F1
#
_entry.id   AF-A0AA37MUM7-F1
#
_cell.length_a   1.000
_cell.length_b   1.000
_cell.length_c   1.000
_cell.angle_alpha   90.00
_cell.angle_beta   90.00
_cell.angle_gamma   90.00
#
_symmetry.space_group_name_H-M   'P 1'
#
loop_
_entity.id
_entity.type
_entity.pdbx_description
1 polymer ?
#
loop_
_entity_poly.entity_id
_entity_poly.type
_entity_poly.pdbx_seq_one_letter_code
_entity_poly.pdbx_strand_id
1 'polypeptide(L)'
;MTSNEPKLHELRAVLPELPFDEAGPVFRAPWEAQAFAMTLALYERGVFTWKEWAHALSVAIRDAQAAGDPDHGDTYYTHWLSALERLTAEKGCVSEETLAQRRIEWDEAARATPHGEPIVLKRTQGLPPATLDAYHAAIYRIDAQPGIVMKIGVANAEAASLLAQHDVASAVFVTAFNPFGQELAPEENAARQRKLIERVGHMGLRALPGEGIDPKNIWLAEASLLVLGATHATADALMTEFGQNAVVHIDRAGLPRLLLHPDYR
;
A
#
# COMPACT_ATOMS: atom_id res chain seq x y z
N MET A 1 14.84 -29.11 -3.02
CA MET A 1 13.98 -30.09 -2.33
C MET A 1 14.54 -30.32 -0.93
N THR A 2 14.39 -29.35 -0.04
CA THR A 2 14.71 -29.51 1.38
C THR A 2 13.47 -30.10 2.06
N SER A 3 13.65 -31.23 2.74
CA SER A 3 12.56 -32.08 3.25
C SER A 3 11.61 -31.30 4.17
N ASN A 4 10.32 -31.31 3.83
CA ASN A 4 9.23 -30.73 4.62
C ASN A 4 8.73 -31.72 5.70
N GLU A 5 9.24 -32.96 5.71
CA GLU A 5 8.87 -34.04 6.63
C GLU A 5 9.21 -33.77 8.10
N PRO A 6 10.39 -33.22 8.49
CA PRO A 6 10.66 -32.92 9.90
C PRO A 6 9.71 -31.85 10.46
N LYS A 7 9.30 -30.88 9.63
CA LYS A 7 8.36 -29.81 10.01
C LYS A 7 6.95 -30.35 10.25
N LEU A 8 6.47 -31.24 9.37
CA LEU A 8 5.14 -31.86 9.50
C LEU A 8 5.04 -32.72 10.77
N HIS A 9 6.11 -33.43 11.13
CA HIS A 9 6.15 -34.24 12.35
C HIS A 9 6.11 -33.39 13.62
N GLU A 10 6.88 -32.29 13.69
CA GLU A 10 6.81 -31.36 14.83
C GLU A 10 5.43 -30.71 14.95
N LEU A 11 4.84 -30.29 13.83
CA LEU A 11 3.47 -29.76 13.76
C LEU A 11 2.45 -30.76 14.32
N ARG A 12 2.51 -32.02 13.88
CA ARG A 12 1.59 -33.08 14.34
C ARG A 12 1.76 -33.38 15.83
N ALA A 13 2.97 -33.25 16.36
CA ALA A 13 3.23 -33.44 17.80
C ALA A 13 2.64 -32.29 18.65
N VAL A 14 2.66 -31.06 18.13
CA VAL A 14 2.18 -29.88 18.84
C VAL A 14 0.66 -29.66 18.66
N LEU A 15 0.08 -30.20 17.58
CA LEU A 15 -1.31 -29.98 17.18
C LEU A 15 -2.01 -31.30 16.83
N PRO A 16 -2.27 -32.16 17.84
CA PRO A 16 -2.83 -33.49 17.63
C PRO A 16 -4.26 -33.47 17.08
N GLU A 17 -5.00 -32.38 17.30
CA GLU A 17 -6.39 -32.20 16.88
C GLU A 17 -6.54 -31.63 15.46
N LEU A 18 -5.43 -31.28 14.78
CA LEU A 18 -5.48 -30.77 13.41
C LEU A 18 -5.93 -31.88 12.45
N PRO A 19 -6.93 -31.65 11.57
CA PRO A 19 -7.32 -32.64 10.57
C PRO A 19 -6.16 -32.89 9.60
N PHE A 20 -5.67 -34.13 9.55
CA PHE A 20 -4.58 -34.56 8.65
C PHE A 20 -5.04 -35.71 7.76
N ASP A 21 -4.64 -35.69 6.49
CA ASP A 21 -4.67 -36.84 5.60
C ASP A 21 -3.22 -37.35 5.32
N GLU A 22 -3.06 -38.27 4.36
CA GLU A 22 -1.74 -38.79 3.98
C GLU A 22 -0.81 -37.73 3.36
N ALA A 23 -1.35 -36.58 2.92
CA ALA A 23 -0.63 -35.49 2.26
C ALA A 23 -0.39 -34.26 3.16
N GLY A 24 -1.15 -34.09 4.26
CA GLY A 24 -0.95 -33.00 5.22
C GLY A 24 -2.23 -32.49 5.86
N PRO A 25 -2.24 -31.23 6.36
CA PRO A 25 -3.44 -30.62 6.92
C PRO A 25 -4.56 -30.50 5.89
N VAL A 26 -5.78 -30.84 6.28
CA VAL A 26 -6.98 -30.76 5.42
C VAL A 26 -7.69 -29.43 5.65
N PHE A 27 -7.99 -28.72 4.56
CA PHE A 27 -8.68 -27.42 4.57
C PHE A 27 -10.03 -27.53 3.87
N ARG A 28 -11.08 -27.00 4.51
CA ARG A 28 -12.46 -26.92 3.99
C ARG A 28 -12.72 -25.66 3.20
N ALA A 29 -11.92 -24.62 3.41
CA ALA A 29 -12.02 -23.36 2.68
C ALA A 29 -10.63 -22.75 2.44
N PRO A 30 -10.47 -21.92 1.38
CA PRO A 30 -9.17 -21.29 1.07
C PRO A 30 -8.59 -20.46 2.22
N TRP A 31 -9.43 -19.82 3.03
CA TRP A 31 -8.98 -18.97 4.14
C TRP A 31 -8.32 -19.79 5.28
N GLU A 32 -8.70 -21.06 5.46
CA GLU A 32 -8.09 -21.93 6.47
C GLU A 32 -6.63 -22.24 6.11
N ALA A 33 -6.38 -22.52 4.82
CA ALA A 33 -5.03 -22.70 4.29
C ALA A 33 -4.18 -21.43 4.43
N GLN A 34 -4.79 -20.25 4.22
CA GLN A 34 -4.11 -18.98 4.40
C GLN A 34 -3.76 -18.72 5.88
N ALA A 35 -4.68 -18.95 6.80
CA ALA A 35 -4.44 -18.79 8.23
C ALA A 35 -3.31 -19.72 8.72
N PHE A 36 -3.31 -20.98 8.27
CA PHE A 36 -2.24 -21.93 8.53
C PHE A 36 -0.89 -21.44 7.97
N ALA A 37 -0.87 -21.02 6.70
CA ALA A 37 0.35 -20.54 6.04
C ALA A 37 0.92 -19.29 6.73
N MET A 38 0.07 -18.34 7.15
CA MET A 38 0.49 -17.15 7.90
C MET A 38 1.11 -17.54 9.25
N THR A 39 0.52 -18.50 9.94
CA THR A 39 1.04 -19.01 11.23
C THR A 39 2.43 -19.60 11.06
N LEU A 40 2.61 -20.46 10.05
CA LEU A 40 3.91 -21.06 9.73
C LEU A 40 4.94 -20.00 9.36
N ALA A 41 4.57 -19.02 8.52
CA ALA A 41 5.46 -17.94 8.10
C ALA A 41 5.91 -17.06 9.28
N LEU A 42 5.01 -16.75 10.22
CA LEU A 42 5.33 -15.96 11.40
C LEU A 42 6.23 -16.73 12.38
N TYR A 43 5.98 -18.03 12.55
CA TYR A 43 6.87 -18.93 13.30
C TYR A 43 8.27 -19.00 12.69
N GLU A 44 8.37 -19.22 11.37
CA GLU A 44 9.67 -19.31 10.66
C GLU A 44 10.47 -17.99 10.74
N ARG A 45 9.78 -16.86 10.90
CA ARG A 45 10.38 -15.53 11.13
C ARG A 45 10.73 -15.27 12.60
N GLY A 46 10.45 -16.21 13.50
CA GLY A 46 10.77 -16.10 14.93
C GLY A 46 9.87 -15.14 15.71
N VAL A 47 8.68 -14.79 15.18
CA VAL A 47 7.75 -13.88 15.86
C VAL A 47 7.21 -14.51 17.16
N PHE A 48 6.98 -15.82 17.13
CA PHE A 48 6.61 -16.63 18.29
C PHE A 48 7.17 -18.05 18.13
N THR A 49 7.20 -18.79 19.23
CA THR A 49 7.56 -20.21 19.28
C THR A 49 6.32 -21.11 19.19
N TRP A 50 6.50 -22.38 18.81
CA TRP A 50 5.41 -23.36 18.84
C TRP A 50 4.78 -23.55 20.21
N LYS A 51 5.54 -23.35 21.30
CA LYS A 51 5.02 -23.42 22.67
C LYS A 51 4.05 -22.27 22.97
N GLU A 52 4.40 -21.05 22.55
CA GLU A 52 3.52 -19.88 22.67
C GLU A 52 2.28 -20.04 21.80
N TRP A 53 2.45 -20.55 20.58
CA TRP A 53 1.33 -20.88 19.68
C TRP A 53 0.34 -21.87 20.31
N ALA A 54 0.83 -23.03 20.78
CA ALA A 54 -0.01 -24.04 21.41
C ALA A 54 -0.75 -23.48 22.64
N HIS A 55 -0.10 -22.62 23.42
CA HIS A 55 -0.74 -21.94 24.54
C HIS A 55 -1.88 -21.01 24.08
N ALA A 56 -1.61 -20.12 23.11
CA ALA A 56 -2.58 -19.18 22.57
C ALA A 56 -3.79 -19.90 21.96
N LEU A 57 -3.56 -20.96 21.19
CA LEU A 57 -4.61 -21.79 20.61
C LEU A 57 -5.46 -22.47 21.67
N SER A 58 -4.84 -23.04 22.70
CA SER A 58 -5.56 -23.66 23.82
C SER A 58 -6.42 -22.65 24.58
N VAL A 59 -5.96 -21.40 24.75
CA VAL A 59 -6.76 -20.32 25.34
C VAL A 59 -7.97 -20.00 24.46
N ALA A 60 -7.76 -19.82 23.16
CA ALA A 60 -8.83 -19.48 22.22
C ALA A 60 -9.93 -20.56 22.17
N ILE A 61 -9.55 -21.84 22.16
CA ILE A 61 -10.50 -22.96 22.20
C ILE A 61 -11.31 -22.94 23.50
N ARG A 62 -10.64 -22.81 24.66
CA ARG A 62 -11.34 -22.76 25.96
C ARG A 62 -12.33 -21.60 26.04
N ASP A 63 -11.95 -20.42 25.56
CA ASP A 63 -12.83 -19.26 25.56
C ASP A 63 -14.07 -19.48 24.67
N ALA A 64 -13.89 -20.12 23.51
CA ALA A 64 -14.99 -20.42 22.61
C ALA A 64 -15.93 -21.51 23.17
N GLN A 65 -15.38 -22.57 23.76
CA GLN A 65 -16.16 -23.60 24.46
C GLN A 65 -16.96 -22.99 25.62
N ALA A 66 -16.35 -22.07 26.39
CA ALA A 66 -17.04 -21.34 27.46
C ALA A 66 -18.16 -20.43 26.93
N ALA A 67 -18.05 -19.94 25.68
CA ALA A 67 -19.07 -19.15 25.00
C ALA A 67 -20.19 -20.02 24.34
N GLY A 68 -20.12 -21.35 24.47
CA GLY A 68 -21.16 -22.27 24.00
C GLY A 68 -20.93 -22.87 22.62
N ASP A 69 -19.68 -22.92 22.14
CA ASP A 69 -19.34 -23.62 20.90
C ASP A 69 -19.63 -25.14 21.02
N PRO A 70 -20.47 -25.72 20.14
CA PRO A 70 -20.84 -27.13 20.19
C PRO A 70 -19.74 -28.14 19.78
N ASP A 71 -18.52 -27.68 19.47
CA ASP A 71 -17.32 -28.53 19.27
C ASP A 71 -17.53 -29.64 18.22
N HIS A 72 -18.01 -29.26 17.04
CA HIS A 72 -18.21 -30.16 15.91
C HIS A 72 -17.01 -30.24 14.95
N GLY A 73 -15.87 -29.66 15.33
CA GLY A 73 -14.63 -29.62 14.53
C GLY A 73 -14.68 -28.70 13.31
N ASP A 74 -15.83 -28.10 12.99
CA ASP A 74 -16.01 -27.10 11.94
C ASP A 74 -15.60 -25.68 12.38
N THR A 75 -15.44 -25.45 13.68
CA THR A 75 -15.00 -24.17 14.26
C THR A 75 -13.51 -24.11 14.55
N TYR A 76 -12.76 -25.20 14.35
CA TYR A 76 -11.34 -25.30 14.70
C TYR A 76 -10.47 -24.18 14.10
N TYR A 77 -10.58 -23.92 12.79
CA TYR A 77 -9.83 -22.84 12.15
C TYR A 77 -10.30 -21.44 12.54
N THR A 78 -11.50 -21.30 13.10
CA THR A 78 -11.98 -20.04 13.71
C THR A 78 -11.23 -19.77 15.02
N HIS A 79 -11.02 -20.80 15.84
CA HIS A 79 -10.16 -20.70 17.04
C HIS A 79 -8.71 -20.44 16.67
N TRP A 80 -8.23 -21.08 15.59
CA TRP A 80 -6.91 -20.84 15.02
C TRP A 80 -6.70 -19.36 14.66
N LEU A 81 -7.64 -18.78 13.90
CA LEU A 81 -7.58 -17.38 13.53
C LEU A 81 -7.62 -16.47 14.77
N SER A 82 -8.50 -16.77 15.73
CA SER A 82 -8.61 -16.03 16.99
C SER A 82 -7.30 -16.03 17.78
N ALA A 83 -6.64 -17.19 17.87
CA ALA A 83 -5.35 -17.33 18.53
C ALA A 83 -4.24 -16.55 17.81
N LEU A 84 -4.24 -16.58 16.47
CA LEU A 84 -3.28 -15.85 15.64
C LEU A 84 -3.42 -14.34 15.79
N GLU A 85 -4.64 -13.81 15.74
CA GLU A 85 -4.90 -12.38 15.94
C GLU A 85 -4.43 -11.91 17.32
N ARG A 86 -4.77 -12.66 18.38
CA ARG A 86 -4.35 -12.33 19.76
C ARG A 86 -2.84 -12.37 19.92
N LEU A 87 -2.19 -13.46 19.47
CA LEU A 87 -0.76 -13.62 19.63
C LEU A 87 0.02 -12.57 18.84
N THR A 88 -0.42 -12.23 17.63
CA THR A 88 0.23 -11.17 16.84
C THR A 88 0.02 -9.77 17.42
N ALA A 89 -1.12 -9.53 18.08
CA ALA A 89 -1.35 -8.30 18.85
C ALA A 89 -0.45 -8.20 20.08
N GLU A 90 -0.35 -9.28 20.87
CA GLU A 90 0.55 -9.37 22.04
C GLU A 90 2.02 -9.18 21.67
N LYS A 91 2.44 -9.66 20.50
CA LYS A 91 3.79 -9.47 19.95
C LYS A 91 4.01 -8.09 19.32
N GLY A 92 2.99 -7.23 19.28
CA GLY A 92 3.07 -5.88 18.72
C GLY A 92 3.20 -5.84 17.19
N CYS A 93 2.88 -6.93 16.50
CA CYS A 93 2.89 -6.98 15.03
C CYS A 93 1.70 -6.24 14.43
N VAL A 94 0.57 -6.21 15.15
CA VAL A 94 -0.67 -5.50 14.80
C VAL A 94 -1.28 -4.92 16.08
N SER A 95 -2.14 -3.91 15.98
CA SER A 95 -2.98 -3.47 17.11
C SER A 95 -4.40 -4.02 16.97
N GLU A 96 -5.10 -4.20 18.10
CA GLU A 96 -6.52 -4.56 18.09
C GLU A 96 -7.36 -3.56 17.29
N GLU A 97 -7.04 -2.27 17.42
CA GLU A 97 -7.65 -1.19 16.64
C GLU A 97 -7.43 -1.38 15.14
N THR A 98 -6.20 -1.70 14.71
CA THR A 98 -5.90 -1.95 13.29
C THR A 98 -6.70 -3.13 12.75
N LEU A 99 -6.80 -4.23 13.51
CA LEU A 99 -7.58 -5.40 13.11
C LEU A 99 -9.08 -5.09 13.02
N ALA A 100 -9.61 -4.36 14.01
CA ALA A 100 -11.00 -3.92 14.02
C ALA A 100 -11.33 -3.02 12.84
N GLN A 101 -10.47 -2.02 12.56
CA GLN A 101 -10.61 -1.15 11.42
C GLN A 101 -10.57 -1.93 10.10
N ARG A 102 -9.65 -2.90 9.98
CA ARG A 102 -9.52 -3.71 8.76
C ARG A 102 -10.75 -4.58 8.50
N ARG A 103 -11.40 -5.09 9.55
CA ARG A 103 -12.69 -5.80 9.42
C ARG A 103 -13.79 -4.90 8.87
N ILE A 104 -13.89 -3.67 9.40
CA ILE A 104 -14.87 -2.68 8.93
C ILE A 104 -14.60 -2.34 7.46
N GLU A 105 -13.36 -2.04 7.10
CA GLU A 105 -12.98 -1.70 5.72
C GLU A 105 -13.31 -2.84 4.73
N TRP A 106 -13.05 -4.10 5.10
CA TRP A 106 -13.38 -5.25 4.26
C TRP A 106 -14.89 -5.46 4.11
N ASP A 107 -15.64 -5.27 5.19
CA ASP A 107 -17.10 -5.42 5.22
C ASP A 107 -17.79 -4.32 4.38
N GLU A 108 -17.30 -3.08 4.47
CA GLU A 108 -17.72 -1.99 3.59
C GLU A 108 -17.36 -2.25 2.13
N ALA A 109 -16.13 -2.69 1.85
CA ALA A 109 -15.70 -3.05 0.50
C ALA A 109 -16.58 -4.16 -0.08
N ALA A 110 -16.84 -5.21 0.69
CA ALA A 110 -17.69 -6.33 0.27
C ALA A 110 -19.13 -5.87 -0.07
N ARG A 111 -19.72 -4.98 0.73
CA ARG A 111 -21.05 -4.41 0.45
C ARG A 111 -21.07 -3.52 -0.80
N ALA A 112 -19.97 -2.82 -1.07
CA ALA A 112 -19.87 -1.89 -2.19
C ALA A 112 -19.52 -2.58 -3.52
N THR A 113 -18.96 -3.79 -3.49
CA THR A 113 -18.57 -4.56 -4.68
C THR A 113 -19.78 -5.28 -5.29
N PRO A 114 -20.15 -5.00 -6.56
CA PRO A 114 -21.16 -5.78 -7.27
C PRO A 114 -20.83 -7.27 -7.34
N HIS A 115 -21.85 -8.13 -7.33
CA HIS A 115 -21.64 -9.58 -7.42
C HIS A 115 -20.86 -9.96 -8.71
N GLY A 116 -19.83 -10.80 -8.53
CA GLY A 116 -18.96 -11.26 -9.62
C GLY A 116 -17.69 -10.43 -9.78
N GLU A 117 -17.59 -9.27 -9.14
CA GLU A 117 -16.37 -8.45 -9.15
C GLU A 117 -15.47 -8.75 -7.93
N PRO A 118 -14.14 -8.61 -8.04
CA PRO A 118 -13.23 -8.75 -6.91
C PRO A 118 -13.45 -7.68 -5.83
N ILE A 119 -13.46 -8.08 -4.56
CA ILE A 119 -13.49 -7.13 -3.44
C ILE A 119 -12.09 -6.54 -3.29
N VAL A 120 -11.99 -5.22 -3.45
CA VAL A 120 -10.73 -4.48 -3.32
C VAL A 120 -10.85 -3.52 -2.16
N LEU A 121 -9.94 -3.64 -1.20
CA LEU A 121 -9.78 -2.62 -0.17
C LEU A 121 -9.20 -1.35 -0.80
N LYS A 122 -9.91 -0.24 -0.64
CA LYS A 122 -9.33 1.08 -0.91
C LYS A 122 -8.17 1.31 0.06
N ARG A 123 -7.07 1.89 -0.39
CA ARG A 123 -5.93 2.22 0.49
C ARG A 123 -6.26 3.44 1.34
N THR A 124 -7.16 3.29 2.32
CA THR A 124 -7.60 4.33 3.25
C THR A 124 -6.55 4.75 4.27
N GLN A 125 -5.45 4.00 4.43
CA GLN A 125 -4.34 4.45 5.26
C GLN A 125 -3.53 5.49 4.48
N GLY A 126 -3.52 6.72 5.00
CA GLY A 126 -2.68 7.81 4.49
C GLY A 126 -1.20 7.41 4.39
N LEU A 127 -0.44 8.18 3.62
CA LEU A 127 0.99 7.89 3.43
C LEU A 127 1.74 7.85 4.77
N PRO A 128 2.69 6.91 4.96
CA PRO A 128 3.54 6.89 6.15
C PRO A 128 4.17 8.27 6.39
N PRO A 129 4.29 8.75 7.64
CA PRO A 129 4.85 10.07 7.94
C PRO A 129 6.23 10.30 7.30
N ALA A 130 7.10 9.29 7.32
CA ALA A 130 8.41 9.37 6.68
C ALA A 130 8.34 9.61 5.16
N THR A 131 7.31 9.07 4.49
CA THR A 131 7.07 9.30 3.06
C THR A 131 6.56 10.72 2.81
N LEU A 132 5.67 11.25 3.65
CA LEU A 132 5.23 12.64 3.57
C LEU A 132 6.40 13.61 3.78
N ASP A 133 7.24 13.35 4.80
CA ASP A 133 8.43 14.15 5.07
C ASP A 133 9.40 14.16 3.88
N ALA A 134 9.56 13.03 3.20
CA ALA A 134 10.37 12.93 1.98
C ALA A 134 9.82 13.83 0.86
N TYR A 135 8.51 13.82 0.62
CA TYR A 135 7.88 14.73 -0.34
C TYR A 135 8.09 16.20 0.03
N HIS A 136 7.90 16.57 1.30
CA HIS A 136 8.09 17.94 1.76
C HIS A 136 9.55 18.42 1.71
N ALA A 137 10.51 17.51 1.89
CA ALA A 137 11.93 17.81 1.79
C ALA A 137 12.44 17.90 0.34
N ALA A 138 11.78 17.21 -0.60
CA ALA A 138 12.19 17.14 -1.99
C ALA A 138 12.24 18.52 -2.67
N ILE A 139 13.17 18.63 -3.63
CA ILE A 139 13.34 19.81 -4.47
C ILE A 139 12.79 19.49 -5.85
N TYR A 140 11.84 20.28 -6.32
CA TYR A 140 11.20 20.07 -7.62
C TYR A 140 11.75 21.06 -8.63
N ARG A 141 12.56 20.59 -9.57
CA ARG A 141 13.15 21.43 -10.61
C ARG A 141 12.40 21.28 -11.92
N ILE A 142 12.04 22.40 -12.54
CA ILE A 142 11.42 22.47 -13.86
C ILE A 142 12.44 23.01 -14.84
N ASP A 143 12.59 22.33 -15.97
CA ASP A 143 13.48 22.70 -17.06
C ASP A 143 12.83 23.79 -17.92
N ALA A 144 12.72 24.98 -17.34
CA ALA A 144 12.35 26.23 -18.00
C ALA A 144 13.60 27.09 -18.26
N GLN A 145 13.44 28.20 -18.98
CA GLN A 145 14.49 29.21 -19.12
C GLN A 145 14.01 30.56 -18.60
N PRO A 146 14.54 31.05 -17.45
CA PRO A 146 15.46 30.34 -16.54
C PRO A 146 14.79 29.15 -15.84
N GLY A 147 15.60 28.21 -15.33
CA GLY A 147 15.09 27.03 -14.60
C GLY A 147 14.35 27.43 -13.32
N ILE A 148 13.29 26.71 -12.99
CA ILE A 148 12.45 27.01 -11.81
C ILE A 148 12.64 25.91 -10.77
N VAL A 149 12.86 26.31 -9.52
CA VAL A 149 13.08 25.38 -8.39
C VAL A 149 12.04 25.62 -7.32
N MET A 150 11.22 24.61 -7.04
CA MET A 150 10.10 24.68 -6.13
C MET A 150 10.30 23.78 -4.90
N LYS A 151 9.66 24.18 -3.79
CA LYS A 151 9.49 23.36 -2.58
C LYS A 151 8.03 23.41 -2.16
N ILE A 152 7.53 22.29 -1.64
CA ILE A 152 6.15 22.21 -1.17
C ILE A 152 5.94 23.19 0.00
N GLY A 153 4.85 23.95 -0.06
CA GLY A 153 4.48 24.93 0.97
C GLY A 153 5.17 26.28 0.85
N VAL A 154 6.08 26.47 -0.12
CA VAL A 154 6.78 27.74 -0.35
C VAL A 154 6.30 28.35 -1.66
N ALA A 155 5.67 29.52 -1.61
CA ALA A 155 5.23 30.23 -2.80
C ALA A 155 6.42 30.56 -3.73
N ASN A 156 6.24 30.35 -5.03
CA ASN A 156 7.28 30.52 -6.04
C ASN A 156 6.79 31.50 -7.13
N ALA A 157 7.42 32.67 -7.20
CA ALA A 157 7.00 33.75 -8.10
C ALA A 157 7.26 33.43 -9.58
N GLU A 158 8.31 32.65 -9.86
CA GLU A 158 8.65 32.20 -11.20
C GLU A 158 7.60 31.20 -11.72
N ALA A 159 7.14 30.28 -10.86
CA ALA A 159 6.05 29.36 -11.17
C ALA A 159 4.74 30.11 -11.40
N ALA A 160 4.39 31.09 -10.56
CA ALA A 160 3.22 31.94 -10.77
C ALA A 160 3.29 32.68 -12.12
N SER A 161 4.46 33.24 -12.44
CA SER A 161 4.73 33.93 -13.70
C SER A 161 4.61 32.98 -14.90
N LEU A 162 5.12 31.75 -14.78
CA LEU A 162 4.99 30.72 -15.81
C LEU A 162 3.52 30.38 -16.07
N LEU A 163 2.72 30.16 -15.02
CA LEU A 163 1.29 29.86 -15.19
C LEU A 163 0.55 31.03 -15.87
N ALA A 164 0.86 32.27 -15.49
CA ALA A 164 0.29 33.46 -16.11
C ALA A 164 0.70 33.62 -17.58
N GLN A 165 1.96 33.37 -17.93
CA GLN A 165 2.45 33.41 -19.33
C GLN A 165 1.76 32.39 -20.23
N HIS A 166 1.37 31.25 -19.66
CA HIS A 166 0.66 30.20 -20.37
C HIS A 166 -0.87 30.31 -20.26
N ASP A 167 -1.39 31.35 -19.60
CA ASP A 167 -2.82 31.58 -19.34
C ASP A 167 -3.53 30.39 -18.68
N VAL A 168 -2.89 29.77 -17.69
CA VAL A 168 -3.43 28.63 -16.95
C VAL A 168 -3.62 28.96 -15.46
N ALA A 169 -4.64 28.37 -14.84
CA ALA A 169 -4.94 28.58 -13.43
C ALA A 169 -4.13 27.70 -12.47
N SER A 170 -3.58 26.59 -12.98
CA SER A 170 -2.87 25.59 -12.20
C SER A 170 -1.95 24.75 -13.08
N ALA A 171 -1.07 24.01 -12.42
CA ALA A 171 -0.29 22.94 -13.03
C ALA A 171 -0.10 21.78 -12.05
N VAL A 172 0.27 20.62 -12.57
CA VAL A 172 0.57 19.43 -11.77
C VAL A 172 1.96 18.91 -12.14
N PHE A 173 2.82 18.76 -11.15
CA PHE A 173 4.11 18.11 -11.29
C PHE A 173 3.98 16.62 -10.94
N VAL A 174 4.30 15.75 -11.89
CA VAL A 174 4.04 14.31 -11.81
C VAL A 174 5.14 13.50 -12.51
N THR A 175 5.43 12.32 -11.97
CA THR A 175 6.27 11.29 -12.58
C THR A 175 5.46 10.00 -12.75
N ALA A 176 5.92 9.10 -13.61
CA ALA A 176 5.41 7.73 -13.70
C ALA A 176 6.36 6.70 -13.09
N PHE A 177 7.48 7.14 -12.52
CA PHE A 177 8.47 6.29 -11.90
C PHE A 177 7.91 5.62 -10.64
N ASN A 178 8.45 4.44 -10.34
CA ASN A 178 8.30 3.72 -9.07
C ASN A 178 6.86 3.75 -8.52
N PRO A 179 5.88 3.11 -9.21
CA PRO A 179 4.47 3.18 -8.84
C PRO A 179 4.26 2.76 -7.38
N PHE A 180 3.58 3.62 -6.63
CA PHE A 180 3.34 3.52 -5.20
C PHE A 180 4.62 3.33 -4.36
N GLY A 181 5.77 3.81 -4.86
CA GLY A 181 7.08 3.67 -4.23
C GLY A 181 7.76 2.31 -4.47
N GLN A 182 7.22 1.46 -5.34
CA GLN A 182 7.87 0.19 -5.70
C GLN A 182 8.96 0.44 -6.74
N GLU A 183 10.22 0.21 -6.36
CA GLU A 183 11.35 0.36 -7.28
C GLU A 183 11.23 -0.58 -8.49
N LEU A 184 11.32 0.01 -9.68
CA LEU A 184 11.34 -0.71 -10.95
C LEU A 184 12.70 -0.58 -11.64
N ALA A 185 12.94 -1.46 -12.61
CA ALA A 185 14.14 -1.36 -13.44
C ALA A 185 14.15 -0.03 -14.22
N PRO A 186 15.33 0.58 -14.49
CA PRO A 186 15.42 1.86 -15.20
C PRO A 186 14.70 1.88 -16.55
N GLU A 187 14.75 0.78 -17.31
CA GLU A 187 14.09 0.65 -18.61
C GLU A 187 12.56 0.65 -18.48
N GLU A 188 12.02 0.00 -17.44
CA GLU A 188 10.58 -0.01 -17.15
C GLU A 188 10.10 1.37 -16.73
N ASN A 189 10.84 2.05 -15.86
CA ASN A 189 10.57 3.44 -15.46
C ASN A 189 10.60 4.38 -16.68
N ALA A 190 11.59 4.24 -17.56
CA ALA A 190 11.65 5.01 -18.81
C ALA A 190 10.47 4.72 -19.75
N ALA A 191 10.02 3.47 -19.84
CA ALA A 191 8.83 3.10 -20.62
C ALA A 191 7.55 3.71 -20.02
N ARG A 192 7.39 3.69 -18.70
CA ARG A 192 6.26 4.31 -17.99
C ARG A 192 6.25 5.83 -18.19
N GLN A 193 7.40 6.48 -18.10
CA GLN A 193 7.52 7.93 -18.31
C GLN A 193 7.19 8.34 -19.75
N ARG A 194 7.58 7.55 -20.76
CA ARG A 194 7.13 7.77 -22.14
C ARG A 194 5.61 7.69 -22.28
N LYS A 195 4.98 6.69 -21.65
CA LYS A 195 3.52 6.58 -21.62
C LYS A 195 2.85 7.79 -20.96
N LEU A 196 3.44 8.32 -19.88
CA LEU A 196 2.94 9.55 -19.25
C LEU A 196 3.01 10.75 -20.20
N ILE A 197 4.11 10.93 -20.92
CA ILE A 197 4.25 11.99 -21.93
C ILE A 197 3.18 11.85 -23.02
N GLU A 198 3.01 10.66 -23.57
CA GLU A 198 1.98 10.36 -24.58
C GLU A 198 0.57 10.63 -24.03
N ARG A 199 0.30 10.20 -22.80
CA ARG A 199 -1.00 10.37 -22.14
C ARG A 199 -1.35 11.85 -21.97
N VAL A 200 -0.41 12.66 -21.51
CA VAL A 200 -0.57 14.12 -21.38
C VAL A 200 -0.82 14.75 -22.75
N GLY A 201 -0.09 14.31 -23.78
CA GLY A 201 -0.31 14.73 -25.17
C GLY A 201 -1.73 14.41 -25.68
N HIS A 202 -2.24 13.21 -25.40
CA HIS A 202 -3.61 12.81 -25.75
C HIS A 202 -4.69 13.60 -24.99
N MET A 203 -4.37 14.16 -23.82
CA MET A 203 -5.26 15.08 -23.09
C MET A 203 -5.24 16.50 -23.68
N GLY A 204 -4.41 16.77 -24.69
CA GLY A 204 -4.25 18.10 -25.29
C GLY A 204 -3.52 19.09 -24.38
N LEU A 205 -2.85 18.60 -23.33
CA LEU A 205 -2.16 19.43 -22.35
C LEU A 205 -0.69 19.61 -22.75
N ARG A 206 -0.12 20.75 -22.37
CA ARG A 206 1.30 21.03 -22.52
C ARG A 206 2.03 20.62 -21.25
N ALA A 207 3.24 20.08 -21.40
CA ALA A 207 4.10 19.77 -20.28
C ALA A 207 5.53 20.28 -20.50
N LEU A 208 6.16 20.67 -19.40
CA LEU A 208 7.60 20.97 -19.35
C LEU A 208 8.32 19.82 -18.64
N PRO A 209 9.53 19.44 -19.07
CA PRO A 209 10.32 18.47 -18.35
C PRO A 209 10.77 19.02 -17.00
N GLY A 210 11.06 18.12 -16.07
CA GLY A 210 11.62 18.46 -14.77
C GLY A 210 12.10 17.21 -14.05
N GLU A 211 12.57 17.40 -12.82
CA GLU A 211 13.03 16.32 -11.96
C GLU A 211 12.69 16.58 -10.49
N GLY A 212 12.31 15.51 -9.79
CA GLY A 212 12.24 15.49 -8.33
C GLY A 212 13.60 15.09 -7.77
N ILE A 213 14.20 15.95 -6.97
CA ILE A 213 15.53 15.76 -6.39
C ILE A 213 15.39 15.54 -4.89
N ASP A 214 15.92 14.44 -4.38
CA ASP A 214 16.11 14.27 -2.94
C ASP A 214 17.35 15.07 -2.48
N PRO A 215 17.21 16.08 -1.61
CA PRO A 215 18.35 16.83 -1.10
C PRO A 215 19.35 15.98 -0.29
N LYS A 216 18.92 14.82 0.23
CA LYS A 216 19.80 13.87 0.92
C LYS A 216 20.49 12.90 -0.04
N ASN A 217 20.13 12.96 -1.33
CA ASN A 217 20.67 12.14 -2.41
C ASN A 217 20.52 10.61 -2.14
N ILE A 218 19.48 10.21 -1.39
CA ILE A 218 19.18 8.82 -1.06
C ILE A 218 18.51 8.14 -2.27
N TRP A 219 17.72 8.89 -3.03
CA TRP A 219 17.05 8.41 -4.24
C TRP A 219 17.54 9.15 -5.49
N LEU A 220 17.60 8.46 -6.62
CA LEU A 220 18.01 9.05 -7.91
C LEU A 220 16.95 10.05 -8.39
N ALA A 221 17.39 11.18 -8.97
CA ALA A 221 16.48 12.19 -9.50
C ALA A 221 15.49 11.57 -10.50
N GLU A 222 14.20 11.74 -10.22
CA GLU A 222 13.13 11.11 -11.00
C GLU A 222 12.68 12.06 -12.11
N ALA A 223 12.80 11.60 -13.36
CA ALA A 223 12.28 12.33 -14.51
C ALA A 223 10.78 12.57 -14.33
N SER A 224 10.36 13.82 -14.49
CA SER A 224 9.03 14.30 -14.16
C SER A 224 8.53 15.28 -15.22
N LEU A 225 7.23 15.59 -15.17
CA LEU A 225 6.58 16.57 -16.01
C LEU A 225 5.84 17.59 -15.16
N LEU A 226 5.99 18.87 -15.50
CA LEU A 226 5.04 19.91 -15.09
C LEU A 226 3.96 20.04 -16.17
N VAL A 227 2.78 19.49 -15.91
CA VAL A 227 1.62 19.55 -16.81
C VAL A 227 0.84 20.85 -16.57
N LEU A 228 0.93 21.78 -17.53
CA LEU A 228 0.30 23.09 -17.47
C LEU A 228 -1.21 22.99 -17.74
N GLY A 229 -2.01 23.69 -16.95
CA GLY A 229 -3.47 23.65 -17.05
C GLY A 229 -4.10 22.40 -16.44
N ALA A 230 -3.30 21.50 -15.86
CA ALA A 230 -3.82 20.32 -15.17
C ALA A 230 -4.64 20.73 -13.93
N THR A 231 -5.84 20.17 -13.84
CA THR A 231 -6.77 20.37 -12.71
C THR A 231 -6.58 19.29 -11.66
N HIS A 232 -7.30 19.37 -10.54
CA HIS A 232 -7.37 18.27 -9.56
C HIS A 232 -7.90 16.98 -10.20
N ALA A 233 -8.91 17.05 -11.08
CA ALA A 233 -9.42 15.87 -11.78
C ALA A 233 -8.36 15.27 -12.73
N THR A 234 -7.56 16.11 -13.38
CA THR A 234 -6.42 15.68 -14.19
C THR A 234 -5.36 14.99 -13.32
N ALA A 235 -5.05 15.57 -12.16
CA ALA A 235 -4.12 15.00 -11.19
C ALA A 235 -4.57 13.61 -10.73
N ASP A 236 -5.86 13.47 -10.36
CA ASP A 236 -6.44 12.21 -9.92
C ASP A 236 -6.35 11.13 -11.00
N ALA A 237 -6.67 11.48 -12.24
CA ALA A 237 -6.58 10.56 -13.37
C ALA A 237 -5.13 10.09 -13.60
N LEU A 238 -4.16 11.02 -13.59
CA LEU A 238 -2.75 10.68 -13.77
C LEU A 238 -2.22 9.85 -12.60
N MET A 239 -2.57 10.21 -11.36
CA MET A 239 -2.18 9.44 -10.18
C MET A 239 -2.71 8.01 -10.21
N THR A 240 -3.99 7.84 -10.60
CA THR A 240 -4.62 6.52 -10.70
C THR A 240 -3.99 5.69 -11.82
N GLU A 241 -3.81 6.27 -13.00
CA GLU A 241 -3.28 5.57 -14.18
C GLU A 241 -1.81 5.16 -14.00
N PHE A 242 -0.99 6.03 -13.42
CA PHE A 242 0.45 5.79 -13.23
C PHE A 242 0.81 5.30 -11.83
N GLY A 243 -0.19 5.02 -10.99
CA GLY A 243 -0.02 4.49 -9.64
C GLY A 243 0.85 5.37 -8.76
N GLN A 244 0.62 6.68 -8.74
CA GLN A 244 1.44 7.61 -7.95
C GLN A 244 0.82 7.84 -6.57
N ASN A 245 1.65 7.85 -5.53
CA ASN A 245 1.18 8.12 -4.17
C ASN A 245 0.65 9.54 -4.00
N ALA A 246 1.28 10.50 -4.69
CA ALA A 246 0.93 11.91 -4.65
C ALA A 246 1.52 12.62 -5.88
N VAL A 247 1.03 13.83 -6.14
CA VAL A 247 1.62 14.79 -7.08
C VAL A 247 1.76 16.15 -6.42
N VAL A 248 2.52 17.06 -7.02
CA VAL A 248 2.57 18.45 -6.56
C VAL A 248 1.64 19.29 -7.43
N HIS A 249 0.59 19.85 -6.84
CA HIS A 249 -0.30 20.80 -7.49
C HIS A 249 0.21 22.22 -7.23
N ILE A 250 0.29 23.04 -8.27
CA ILE A 250 0.67 24.45 -8.19
C ILE A 250 -0.56 25.28 -8.55
N ASP A 251 -0.98 26.16 -7.64
CA ASP A 251 -2.06 27.11 -7.90
C ASP A 251 -1.58 28.38 -8.62
N ARG A 252 -2.51 29.26 -9.01
CA ARG A 252 -2.21 30.52 -9.71
C ARG A 252 -1.30 31.46 -8.92
N ALA A 253 -1.21 31.32 -7.61
CA ALA A 253 -0.27 32.09 -6.78
C ALA A 253 1.15 31.51 -6.80
N GLY A 254 1.38 30.42 -7.56
CA GLY A 254 2.66 29.72 -7.63
C GLY A 254 2.96 28.93 -6.36
N LEU A 255 1.95 28.56 -5.57
CA LEU A 255 2.16 27.79 -4.35
C LEU A 255 2.07 26.28 -4.62
N PRO A 256 3.19 25.54 -4.51
CA PRO A 256 3.19 24.09 -4.67
C PRO A 256 2.63 23.43 -3.41
N ARG A 257 1.66 22.53 -3.57
CA ARG A 257 1.02 21.75 -2.51
C ARG A 257 1.02 20.28 -2.88
N LEU A 258 1.27 19.43 -1.89
CA LEU A 258 1.12 18.00 -2.08
C LEU A 258 -0.36 17.67 -2.24
N LEU A 259 -0.71 16.98 -3.32
CA LEU A 259 -2.03 16.41 -3.56
C LEU A 259 -1.89 14.88 -3.52
N LEU A 260 -2.55 14.26 -2.55
CA LEU A 260 -2.48 12.81 -2.36
C LEU A 260 -3.36 12.07 -3.38
N HIS A 261 -2.97 10.82 -3.68
CA HIS A 261 -3.78 9.90 -4.47
C HIS A 261 -5.23 9.85 -3.94
N PRO A 262 -6.25 9.73 -4.80
CA PRO A 262 -7.66 9.70 -4.38
C PRO A 262 -8.01 8.65 -3.33
N ASP A 263 -7.27 7.55 -3.30
CA ASP A 263 -7.47 6.49 -2.29
C ASP A 263 -7.09 6.90 -0.86
N TYR A 264 -6.24 7.94 -0.69
CA TYR A 264 -5.77 8.43 0.61
C TYR A 264 -6.64 9.54 1.22
N ARG A 265 -7.74 9.95 0.56
CA ARG A 265 -8.54 11.12 0.93
C ARG A 265 -10.03 10.82 0.99
#